data_AF-A0A084IN62-F1
#
_entry.id   AF-A0A084IN62-F1
#
_cell.length_a   1.000
_cell.length_b   1.000
_cell.length_c   1.000
_cell.angle_alpha   90.00
_cell.angle_beta   90.00
_cell.angle_gamma   90.00
#
_symmetry.space_group_name_H-M   'P 1'
#
loop_
_entity.id
_entity.type
_entity.pdbx_description
1 polymer ?
#
loop_
_entity_poly.entity_id
_entity_poly.type
_entity_poly.pdbx_seq_one_letter_code
_entity_poly.pdbx_strand_id
1 'polypeptide(L)'
;MLVAASVLAGLAGCASHPASQTQDAYNQYWACASQAVRPYVNQRNLTSREAALRAQAHCNDSYQVYRARQIAMVRRTVASDSYDMADQLGAQQALVWRRRVTQALDDYVRRARAGS
;
A
#
# COMPACT_ATOMS: atom_id res chain seq x y z
N MET A 1 -9.76 39.92 -35.40
CA MET A 1 -8.72 38.96 -34.98
C MET A 1 -7.87 39.61 -33.92
N LEU A 2 -7.93 39.13 -32.68
CA LEU A 2 -6.84 39.14 -31.71
C LEU A 2 -7.28 38.27 -30.53
N VAL A 3 -6.84 37.01 -30.61
CA VAL A 3 -6.91 36.02 -29.54
C VAL A 3 -5.65 36.23 -28.70
N ALA A 4 -5.82 36.48 -27.40
CA ALA A 4 -4.73 36.40 -26.43
C ALA A 4 -5.27 35.91 -25.08
N ALA A 5 -5.67 34.64 -25.04
CA ALA A 5 -5.86 33.91 -23.80
C ALA A 5 -4.63 33.03 -23.58
N SER A 6 -3.64 33.53 -22.83
CA SER A 6 -2.41 32.77 -22.55
C SER A 6 -1.76 33.21 -21.25
N VAL A 7 -2.47 33.08 -20.12
CA VAL A 7 -1.81 33.08 -18.80
C VAL A 7 -2.57 32.15 -17.86
N LEU A 8 -2.41 30.83 -18.00
CA LEU A 8 -2.83 29.87 -16.96
C LEU A 8 -2.12 28.51 -17.05
N ALA A 9 -0.94 28.46 -17.66
CA ALA A 9 -0.08 27.27 -17.70
C ALA A 9 1.23 27.55 -16.94
N GLY A 10 1.11 27.83 -15.64
CA GLY A 10 2.25 28.02 -14.76
C GLY A 10 2.06 27.24 -13.47
N LEU A 11 2.85 26.17 -13.31
CA LEU A 11 3.18 25.54 -12.03
C LEU A 11 2.12 24.62 -11.39
N ALA A 12 1.60 23.63 -12.13
CA ALA A 12 1.06 22.41 -11.51
C ALA A 12 2.10 21.27 -11.56
N GLY A 13 3.31 21.57 -11.08
CA GLY A 13 4.36 20.58 -10.85
C GLY A 13 4.59 20.46 -9.35
N CYS A 14 3.57 20.07 -8.59
CA CYS A 14 3.75 19.72 -7.19
C CYS A 14 4.70 18.51 -7.15
N ALA A 15 5.98 18.75 -6.88
CA ALA A 15 6.93 17.71 -6.58
C ALA A 15 6.39 16.94 -5.36
N SER A 16 5.72 15.82 -5.62
CA SER A 16 5.16 14.98 -4.58
C SER A 16 6.30 14.46 -3.73
N HIS A 17 6.29 14.82 -2.44
CA HIS A 17 7.31 14.43 -1.49
C HIS A 17 7.44 12.89 -1.46
N PRO A 18 8.64 12.31 -1.30
CA PRO A 18 8.80 10.85 -1.30
C PRO A 18 7.90 10.13 -0.29
N ALA A 19 7.66 10.75 0.86
CA ALA A 19 6.72 10.25 1.87
C ALA A 19 5.27 10.16 1.33
N SER A 20 4.83 11.12 0.51
CA SER A 20 3.49 11.10 -0.09
C SER A 20 3.36 9.97 -1.11
N GLN A 21 4.38 9.72 -1.94
CA GLN A 21 4.36 8.62 -2.91
C GLN A 21 4.30 7.23 -2.24
N THR A 22 5.00 7.06 -1.12
CA THR A 22 4.93 5.83 -0.31
C THR A 22 3.56 5.67 0.33
N GLN A 23 2.99 6.74 0.87
CA GLN A 23 1.64 6.73 1.44
C GLN A 23 0.57 6.42 0.39
N ASP A 24 0.66 7.00 -0.81
CA ASP A 24 -0.27 6.75 -1.91
C ASP A 24 -0.22 5.28 -2.34
N ALA A 25 0.98 4.70 -2.46
CA ALA A 25 1.14 3.29 -2.77
C ALA A 25 0.58 2.38 -1.66
N TYR A 26 0.76 2.75 -0.39
CA TYR A 26 0.13 2.05 0.73
C TYR A 26 -1.40 2.13 0.66
N ASN A 27 -1.96 3.30 0.38
CA ASN A 27 -3.40 3.52 0.27
C ASN A 27 -4.00 2.64 -0.85
N GLN A 28 -3.33 2.55 -2.00
CA GLN A 28 -3.74 1.67 -3.10
C GLN A 28 -3.70 0.19 -2.70
N TYR A 29 -2.63 -0.24 -2.02
CA TYR A 29 -2.53 -1.60 -1.50
C TYR A 29 -3.65 -1.92 -0.50
N TRP A 30 -3.90 -1.02 0.45
CA TRP A 30 -4.96 -1.16 1.44
C TRP A 30 -6.35 -1.20 0.78
N ALA A 31 -6.63 -0.33 -0.18
CA ALA A 31 -7.90 -0.30 -0.90
C ALA A 31 -8.15 -1.64 -1.63
N CYS A 32 -7.15 -2.16 -2.33
CA CYS A 32 -7.24 -3.48 -2.96
C CYS A 32 -7.55 -4.56 -1.93
N ALA A 33 -6.76 -4.67 -0.86
CA ALA A 33 -6.87 -5.76 0.11
C ALA A 33 -8.19 -5.72 0.91
N SER A 34 -8.64 -4.52 1.28
CA SER A 34 -9.93 -4.30 1.97
C SER A 34 -11.14 -4.56 1.08
N GLN A 35 -11.04 -4.35 -0.22
CA GLN A 35 -12.08 -4.75 -1.16
C GLN A 35 -12.06 -6.27 -1.41
N ALA A 36 -10.87 -6.85 -1.59
CA ALA A 36 -10.67 -8.26 -1.89
C ALA A 36 -11.08 -9.20 -0.74
N VAL A 37 -11.12 -8.71 0.51
CA VAL A 37 -11.54 -9.54 1.66
C VAL A 37 -13.06 -9.75 1.73
N ARG A 38 -13.85 -8.85 1.15
CA ARG A 38 -15.32 -8.84 1.27
C ARG A 38 -15.98 -10.18 0.89
N PRO A 39 -15.60 -10.85 -0.22
CA PRO A 39 -16.20 -12.14 -0.60
C PRO A 39 -15.93 -13.27 0.39
N TYR A 40 -14.88 -13.15 1.23
CA TYR A 40 -14.50 -14.18 2.20
C TYR A 40 -15.17 -14.02 3.57
N VAL A 41 -15.86 -12.90 3.81
CA VAL A 41 -16.50 -12.60 5.10
C VAL A 41 -17.48 -13.71 5.51
N ASN A 42 -18.31 -14.19 4.57
CA ASN A 42 -19.31 -15.21 4.85
C ASN A 42 -18.83 -16.65 4.58
N GLN A 43 -17.59 -16.85 4.13
CA GLN A 43 -17.04 -18.17 3.83
C GLN A 43 -16.61 -18.88 5.12
N ARG A 44 -17.53 -19.65 5.71
CA ARG A 44 -17.32 -20.38 6.98
C ARG A 44 -16.29 -21.52 6.89
N ASN A 45 -15.97 -21.99 5.67
CA ASN A 45 -14.93 -22.97 5.41
C ASN A 45 -13.49 -22.43 5.50
N LEU A 46 -13.32 -21.11 5.70
CA LEU A 46 -12.03 -20.47 5.91
C LEU A 46 -11.98 -19.85 7.31
N THR A 47 -10.85 -19.97 7.98
CA THR A 47 -10.55 -19.14 9.15
C THR A 47 -10.49 -17.66 8.75
N SER A 48 -10.72 -16.74 9.70
CA SER A 48 -10.63 -15.29 9.42
C SER A 48 -9.24 -14.87 8.95
N ARG A 49 -8.20 -15.52 9.49
CA ARG A 49 -6.81 -15.32 9.05
C ARG A 49 -6.56 -15.80 7.62
N GLU A 50 -7.09 -16.95 7.23
CA GLU A 50 -6.97 -17.44 5.84
C GLU A 50 -7.69 -16.52 4.85
N ALA A 51 -8.87 -16.01 5.21
CA ALA A 51 -9.58 -15.01 4.42
C ALA A 51 -8.73 -13.75 4.21
N ALA A 52 -8.09 -13.24 5.27
CA ALA A 52 -7.18 -12.10 5.20
C ALA A 52 -5.95 -12.37 4.31
N LEU A 53 -5.33 -13.54 4.45
CA LEU A 53 -4.16 -13.93 3.65
C LEU A 53 -4.51 -14.07 2.16
N ARG A 54 -5.66 -14.66 1.82
CA ARG A 54 -6.14 -14.77 0.44
C ARG A 54 -6.42 -13.40 -0.18
N ALA A 55 -7.06 -12.50 0.56
CA ALA A 55 -7.31 -11.13 0.12
C ALA A 55 -5.99 -10.40 -0.18
N GLN A 56 -4.98 -10.53 0.68
CA GLN A 56 -3.67 -9.95 0.41
C GLN A 56 -2.94 -10.59 -0.76
N ALA A 57 -3.05 -11.91 -0.94
CA ALA A 57 -2.41 -12.61 -2.04
C ALA A 57 -2.94 -12.12 -3.39
N HIS A 58 -4.25 -11.85 -3.48
CA HIS A 58 -4.86 -11.24 -4.65
C HIS A 58 -4.30 -9.83 -4.97
N CYS A 59 -3.83 -9.12 -3.96
CA CYS A 59 -3.29 -7.77 -4.05
C CYS A 59 -1.75 -7.73 -3.97
N ASN A 60 -1.07 -8.80 -4.39
CA ASN A 60 0.40 -8.87 -4.31
C ASN A 60 1.08 -7.80 -5.18
N ASP A 61 0.53 -7.46 -6.35
CA ASP A 61 1.15 -6.47 -7.24
C ASP A 61 1.15 -5.06 -6.62
N SER A 62 0.03 -4.63 -6.02
CA SER A 62 -0.03 -3.36 -5.30
C SER A 62 0.87 -3.36 -4.07
N TYR A 63 1.02 -4.50 -3.38
CA TYR A 63 2.01 -4.65 -2.32
C TYR A 63 3.45 -4.50 -2.83
N GLN A 64 3.80 -5.07 -4.00
CA GLN A 64 5.15 -4.91 -4.57
C GLN A 64 5.46 -3.46 -4.94
N VAL A 65 4.48 -2.71 -5.46
CA VAL A 65 4.62 -1.27 -5.71
C VAL A 65 4.89 -0.53 -4.40
N TYR A 66 4.08 -0.77 -3.36
CA TYR A 66 4.32 -0.19 -2.04
C TYR A 66 5.71 -0.53 -1.48
N ARG A 67 6.11 -1.81 -1.55
CA ARG A 67 7.43 -2.28 -1.10
C ARG A 67 8.56 -1.54 -1.82
N ALA A 68 8.47 -1.39 -3.14
CA ALA A 68 9.47 -0.67 -3.93
C ALA A 68 9.56 0.81 -3.53
N ARG A 69 8.42 1.47 -3.28
CA ARG A 69 8.40 2.87 -2.80
C ARG A 69 9.00 3.01 -1.41
N GLN A 70 8.72 2.06 -0.50
CA GLN A 70 9.33 2.03 0.82
C GLN A 70 10.86 1.91 0.74
N ILE A 71 11.37 1.00 -0.10
CA ILE A 71 12.81 0.84 -0.35
C ILE A 71 13.41 2.13 -0.90
N ALA A 72 12.80 2.72 -1.93
CA ALA A 72 13.27 3.97 -2.51
C ALA A 72 13.28 5.14 -1.51
N MET A 73 12.32 5.19 -0.59
CA MET A 73 12.27 6.18 0.48
C MET A 73 13.46 6.03 1.43
N VAL A 74 13.78 4.81 1.87
CA VAL A 74 14.92 4.54 2.77
C VAL A 74 16.26 4.77 2.06
N ARG A 75 16.38 4.40 0.78
CA ARG A 75 17.60 4.68 -0.02
C ARG A 75 17.95 6.16 -0.05
N ARG A 76 16.96 7.07 -0.03
CA ARG A 76 17.20 8.53 -0.05
C ARG A 76 17.80 9.08 1.25
N THR A 77 17.77 8.30 2.33
CA THR A 77 18.30 8.74 3.64
C THR A 77 19.69 8.18 3.95
N VAL A 78 20.28 7.40 3.03
CA VAL A 78 21.60 6.78 3.21
C VAL A 78 22.51 7.08 2.02
N ALA A 79 23.82 6.95 2.21
CA ALA A 79 24.79 7.04 1.13
C ALA A 79 24.67 5.83 0.16
N SER A 80 25.16 6.00 -1.07
CA SER A 80 24.99 4.99 -2.14
C SER A 80 25.68 3.66 -1.87
N ASP A 81 26.78 3.68 -1.12
CA ASP A 81 27.50 2.49 -0.64
C ASP A 81 26.68 1.66 0.37
N SER A 82 25.61 2.24 0.91
CA SER A 82 24.73 1.63 1.91
C SER A 82 23.39 1.17 1.33
N TYR A 83 23.24 1.12 0.00
CA TYR A 83 21.97 0.78 -0.65
C TYR A 83 21.47 -0.63 -0.37
N ASP A 84 22.36 -1.62 -0.22
CA ASP A 84 21.95 -2.98 0.12
C ASP A 84 21.30 -3.07 1.50
N MET A 85 21.87 -2.35 2.47
CA MET A 85 21.28 -2.21 3.81
C MET A 85 19.95 -1.46 3.74
N ALA A 86 19.88 -0.37 2.96
CA ALA A 86 18.65 0.39 2.75
C ALA A 86 17.52 -0.47 2.15
N ASP A 87 17.85 -1.36 1.21
CA ASP A 87 16.90 -2.29 0.60
C ASP A 87 16.33 -3.27 1.61
N GLN A 88 17.20 -3.85 2.43
CA GLN A 88 16.78 -4.76 3.48
C GLN A 88 15.87 -4.05 4.49
N LEU A 89 16.25 -2.86 4.95
CA LEU A 89 15.46 -2.07 5.89
C LEU A 89 14.10 -1.67 5.31
N GLY A 90 14.07 -1.15 4.08
CA GLY A 90 12.83 -0.78 3.39
C GLY A 90 11.91 -1.98 3.16
N ALA A 91 12.47 -3.12 2.74
CA ALA A 91 11.71 -4.36 2.58
C ALA A 91 11.16 -4.88 3.92
N GLN A 92 11.94 -4.82 5.00
CA GLN A 92 11.50 -5.22 6.33
C GLN A 92 10.37 -4.33 6.85
N GLN A 93 10.47 -3.01 6.67
CA GLN A 93 9.39 -2.08 7.01
C GLN A 93 8.11 -2.39 6.21
N ALA A 94 8.23 -2.65 4.91
CA ALA A 94 7.08 -3.05 4.08
C ALA A 94 6.45 -4.38 4.57
N LEU A 95 7.24 -5.34 5.03
CA LEU A 95 6.75 -6.59 5.62
C LEU A 95 6.01 -6.37 6.95
N VAL A 96 6.48 -5.46 7.80
CA VAL A 96 5.76 -5.07 9.03
C VAL A 96 4.37 -4.55 8.67
N TRP A 97 4.27 -3.67 7.68
CA TRP A 97 2.97 -3.15 7.21
C TRP A 97 2.09 -4.23 6.60
N ARG A 98 2.64 -5.15 5.80
CA ARG A 98 1.89 -6.31 5.29
C ARG A 98 1.26 -7.13 6.41
N ARG A 99 2.02 -7.40 7.49
CA ARG A 99 1.51 -8.10 8.68
C ARG A 99 0.39 -7.33 9.38
N ARG A 100 0.51 -6.00 9.50
CA ARG A 100 -0.55 -5.14 10.06
C ARG A 100 -1.82 -5.19 9.23
N VAL A 101 -1.72 -5.14 7.90
CA VAL A 101 -2.87 -5.34 7.01
C VAL A 101 -3.49 -6.72 7.25
N THR A 102 -2.70 -7.76 7.49
CA THR A 102 -3.24 -9.12 7.69
C THR A 102 -4.08 -9.15 8.95
N GLN A 103 -3.56 -8.57 10.03
CA GLN A 103 -4.24 -8.48 11.31
C GLN A 103 -5.52 -7.64 11.21
N ALA A 104 -5.47 -6.49 10.55
CA ALA A 104 -6.64 -5.63 10.38
C ALA A 104 -7.77 -6.33 9.60
N LEU A 105 -7.43 -7.08 8.54
CA LEU A 105 -8.40 -7.84 7.75
C LEU A 105 -8.94 -9.05 8.52
N ASP A 106 -8.09 -9.74 9.28
CA ASP A 106 -8.48 -10.85 10.16
C ASP A 106 -9.49 -10.36 11.21
N ASP A 107 -9.20 -9.25 11.89
CA ASP A 107 -10.09 -8.62 12.87
C ASP A 107 -11.40 -8.11 12.23
N TYR A 108 -11.34 -7.63 10.99
CA TYR A 108 -12.54 -7.26 10.23
C TYR A 108 -13.45 -8.47 9.98
N VAL A 109 -12.90 -9.56 9.44
CA VAL A 109 -13.66 -10.79 9.16
C VAL A 109 -14.22 -11.39 10.43
N ARG A 110 -13.41 -11.43 11.52
CA ARG A 110 -13.85 -11.95 12.82
C ARG A 110 -15.03 -11.17 13.37
N ARG A 111 -14.96 -9.83 13.36
CA ARG A 111 -16.05 -8.96 13.83
C ARG A 111 -17.31 -9.07 12.97
N ALA A 112 -17.15 -9.08 11.65
CA ALA A 112 -18.28 -9.22 10.74
C ALA A 112 -19.05 -10.54 11.00
N ARG A 113 -18.33 -11.65 11.19
CA ARG A 113 -18.93 -12.98 11.46
C ARG A 113 -19.56 -13.11 12.85
N ALA A 114 -19.08 -12.35 13.84
CA ALA A 114 -19.62 -12.37 15.19
C ALA A 114 -20.92 -11.54 15.32
N GLY A 115 -21.11 -10.55 14.44
CA GLY A 115 -22.33 -9.76 14.35
C GLY A 115 -23.35 -10.28 13.32
N SER A 116 -23.08 -11.42 12.67
CA SER A 116 -23.97 -12.10 11.71
C SER A 116 -24.60 -13.33 12.34
#